data_AF-A0A1V3WS28-F1
#
_entry.id   AF-A0A1V3WS28-F1
#
_cell.length_a   1.000
_cell.length_b   1.000
_cell.length_c   1.000
_cell.angle_alpha   90.00
_cell.angle_beta   90.00
_cell.angle_gamma   90.00
#
_symmetry.space_group_name_H-M   'P 1'
#
loop_
_entity.id
_entity.type
_entity.pdbx_description
1 polymer ?
#
loop_
_entity_poly.entity_id
_entity_poly.type
_entity_poly.pdbx_seq_one_letter_code
_entity_poly.pdbx_strand_id
1 'polypeptide(L)'
;MEFYDPDNPEHLIAADLTWLLSHWTCVFGTPACQGTVAGRPDDGCCSHGAFLSDDDDRARLDAAVQNLTDEDWQFREKGLGRKGYLELDEHDGQPQYRTRKHKDACIFLNRPGFKGGPAARCTPRR
;
A
#
# COMPACT_ATOMS: atom_id res chain seq x y z
N MET A 1 27.62 -8.68 3.65
CA MET A 1 28.16 -9.05 4.97
C MET A 1 27.32 -10.19 5.51
N GLU A 2 27.95 -11.11 6.22
CA GLU A 2 27.27 -12.29 6.77
C GLU A 2 27.60 -12.39 8.25
N PHE A 3 26.60 -12.69 9.07
CA PHE A 3 26.76 -12.91 10.51
C PHE A 3 25.66 -13.84 11.02
N TYR A 4 25.92 -14.53 12.14
CA TYR A 4 24.92 -15.38 12.78
C TYR A 4 24.02 -14.56 13.69
N ASP A 5 22.74 -14.91 13.72
CA ASP A 5 21.78 -14.38 14.68
C ASP A 5 22.28 -14.67 16.12
N PRO A 6 22.43 -13.64 16.98
CA PRO A 6 22.93 -13.82 18.34
C PRO A 6 22.01 -14.69 19.22
N ASP A 7 20.71 -14.77 18.89
CA ASP A 7 19.74 -15.60 19.61
C ASP A 7 19.53 -16.97 18.95
N ASN A 8 20.04 -17.17 17.72
CA ASN A 8 19.97 -18.44 17.01
C ASN A 8 21.23 -18.73 16.15
N PRO A 9 22.21 -19.49 16.67
CA PRO A 9 23.49 -19.73 15.99
C PRO A 9 23.39 -20.59 14.72
N GLU A 10 22.24 -21.22 14.43
CA GLU A 10 22.02 -21.94 13.17
C GLU A 10 21.49 -21.03 12.05
N HIS A 11 21.04 -19.82 12.38
CA HIS A 11 20.48 -18.86 11.44
C HIS A 11 21.56 -17.88 10.94
N LEU A 12 21.96 -18.04 9.68
CA LEU A 12 22.88 -17.13 9.00
C LEU A 12 22.11 -15.98 8.34
N ILE A 13 22.41 -14.75 8.73
CA ILE A 13 21.85 -13.54 8.13
C ILE A 13 22.86 -13.00 7.09
N ALA A 14 22.43 -12.90 5.83
CA ALA A 14 23.19 -12.26 4.77
C ALA A 14 22.59 -10.89 4.43
N ALA A 15 23.36 -9.83 4.65
CA ALA A 15 22.96 -8.46 4.37
C ALA A 15 23.82 -7.85 3.24
N ASP A 16 23.17 -7.33 2.20
CA ASP A 16 23.81 -6.57 1.12
C ASP A 16 23.99 -5.11 1.58
N LEU A 17 25.22 -4.74 1.92
CA LEU A 17 25.56 -3.37 2.34
C LEU A 17 25.47 -2.35 1.18
N THR A 18 25.65 -2.78 -0.07
CA THR A 18 25.48 -1.90 -1.22
C THR A 18 24.02 -1.51 -1.37
N TRP A 19 23.10 -2.43 -1.15
CA TRP A 19 21.67 -2.14 -1.14
C TRP A 19 21.26 -1.30 0.08
N LEU A 20 21.67 -1.69 1.30
CA LEU A 20 21.31 -0.97 2.54
C LEU A 20 21.86 0.46 2.61
N LEU A 21 23.04 0.71 2.03
CA LEU A 21 23.64 2.04 1.95
C LEU A 21 23.29 2.78 0.65
N SER A 22 22.48 2.17 -0.22
CA SER A 22 22.02 2.84 -1.42
C SER A 22 21.08 4.00 -1.06
N HIS A 23 21.04 5.01 -1.91
CA HIS A 23 19.98 6.03 -1.86
C HIS A 23 18.67 5.52 -2.47
N TRP A 24 18.49 4.19 -2.60
CA TRP A 24 17.27 3.64 -3.17
C TRP A 24 16.11 3.94 -2.23
N THR A 25 15.17 4.72 -2.73
CA THR A 25 13.97 5.12 -2.01
C THR A 25 12.76 4.81 -2.85
N CYS A 26 11.65 4.44 -2.21
CA CYS A 26 10.39 4.26 -2.90
C CYS A 26 9.97 5.58 -3.55
N VAL A 27 9.78 5.55 -4.87
CA VAL A 27 9.35 6.73 -5.66
C VAL A 27 7.85 6.74 -5.95
N PHE A 28 7.07 5.91 -5.25
CA PHE A 28 5.62 5.83 -5.41
C PHE A 28 4.96 7.21 -5.23
N GLY A 29 3.96 7.52 -6.07
CA GLY A 29 3.28 8.82 -6.08
C GLY A 29 4.08 9.95 -6.74
N THR A 30 5.28 9.67 -7.25
CA THR A 30 6.05 10.61 -8.07
C THR A 30 6.06 10.17 -9.55
N PRO A 31 6.39 11.08 -10.49
CA PRO A 31 6.54 10.72 -11.90
C PRO A 31 7.61 9.65 -12.19
N ALA A 32 8.51 9.37 -11.24
CA ALA A 32 9.52 8.32 -11.38
C ALA A 32 8.97 6.90 -11.12
N CYS A 33 7.78 6.76 -10.53
CA CYS A 33 7.13 5.46 -10.40
C CYS A 33 6.58 5.01 -11.75
N GLN A 34 7.03 3.86 -12.25
CA GLN A 34 6.62 3.33 -13.55
C GLN A 34 5.44 2.35 -13.49
N GLY A 35 4.87 2.13 -12.30
CA GLY A 35 3.84 1.10 -12.11
C GLY A 35 4.39 -0.32 -12.08
N THR A 36 3.54 -1.27 -11.69
CA THR A 36 3.84 -2.72 -11.76
C THR A 36 3.11 -3.41 -12.91
N VAL A 37 2.14 -2.74 -13.54
CA VAL A 37 1.33 -3.27 -14.63
C VAL A 37 1.59 -2.48 -15.90
N ALA A 38 1.86 -3.18 -17.00
CA ALA A 38 2.16 -2.57 -18.29
C ALA A 38 1.03 -1.61 -18.74
N GLY A 39 1.42 -0.42 -19.21
CA GLY A 39 0.48 0.61 -19.66
C GLY A 39 -0.28 1.33 -18.54
N ARG A 40 0.04 1.07 -17.26
CA ARG A 40 -0.62 1.66 -16.09
C ARG A 40 0.39 2.29 -15.10
N PRO A 41 1.14 3.32 -15.53
CA PRO A 41 2.23 3.87 -14.73
C PRO A 41 1.75 4.57 -13.45
N ASP A 42 0.55 5.15 -13.48
CA ASP A 42 0.01 5.94 -12.37
C ASP A 42 -0.47 5.09 -11.19
N ASP A 43 -0.61 3.77 -11.37
CA ASP A 43 -1.17 2.90 -10.34
C ASP A 43 -0.12 2.37 -9.36
N GLY A 44 1.18 2.43 -9.68
CA GLY A 44 2.22 1.91 -8.81
C GLY A 44 1.95 0.47 -8.35
N CYS A 45 2.36 0.17 -7.12
CA CYS A 45 2.00 -1.06 -6.42
C CYS A 45 0.49 -1.14 -6.07
N CYS A 46 -0.24 -0.01 -6.09
CA CYS A 46 -1.68 0.02 -5.81
C CYS A 46 -2.51 -0.74 -6.84
N SER A 47 -1.95 -1.15 -7.98
CA SER A 47 -2.58 -2.09 -8.92
C SER A 47 -3.04 -3.39 -8.24
N HIS A 48 -2.39 -3.80 -7.15
CA HIS A 48 -2.67 -5.06 -6.44
C HIS A 48 -3.62 -4.88 -5.24
N GLY A 49 -3.74 -3.66 -4.71
CA GLY A 49 -4.20 -3.43 -3.34
C GLY A 49 -3.05 -3.58 -2.33
N ALA A 50 -3.37 -3.44 -1.05
CA ALA A 50 -2.43 -3.59 0.06
C ALA A 50 -3.01 -4.59 1.06
N PHE A 51 -2.29 -5.69 1.29
CA PHE A 51 -2.65 -6.69 2.30
C PHE A 51 -2.38 -6.13 3.71
N LEU A 52 -3.23 -6.52 4.66
CA LEU A 52 -3.05 -6.17 6.06
C LEU A 52 -2.19 -7.23 6.74
N SER A 53 -1.24 -6.79 7.58
CA SER A 53 -0.35 -7.71 8.29
C SER A 53 -1.04 -8.36 9.50
N ASP A 54 -1.86 -7.60 10.21
CA ASP A 54 -2.43 -7.97 11.51
C ASP A 54 -3.63 -7.08 11.87
N ASP A 55 -4.26 -7.38 13.02
CA ASP A 55 -5.40 -6.64 13.54
C ASP A 55 -5.05 -5.19 13.93
N ASP A 56 -3.80 -4.93 14.33
CA ASP A 56 -3.34 -3.57 14.65
C ASP A 56 -3.23 -2.72 13.37
N ASP A 57 -2.80 -3.32 12.25
CA ASP A 57 -2.75 -2.67 10.94
C ASP A 57 -4.14 -2.31 10.45
N ARG A 58 -5.10 -3.21 10.65
CA ARG A 58 -6.51 -2.93 10.41
C ARG A 58 -7.02 -1.78 11.27
N ALA A 59 -6.75 -1.79 12.58
CA ALA A 59 -7.21 -0.73 13.48
C ALA A 59 -6.62 0.64 13.10
N ARG A 60 -5.34 0.69 12.70
CA ARG A 60 -4.69 1.90 12.19
C ARG A 60 -5.36 2.40 10.91
N LEU A 61 -5.65 1.49 9.97
CA LEU A 61 -6.35 1.84 8.73
C LEU A 61 -7.75 2.39 9.00
N ASP A 62 -8.53 1.74 9.87
CA ASP A 62 -9.88 2.16 10.24
C ASP A 62 -9.87 3.56 10.86
N ALA A 63 -8.91 3.85 11.76
CA ALA A 63 -8.72 5.17 12.35
C ALA A 63 -8.30 6.22 11.30
N ALA A 64 -7.45 5.86 10.36
CA ALA A 64 -7.07 6.71 9.24
C ALA A 64 -8.29 7.08 8.36
N VAL A 65 -9.10 6.08 8.01
CA VAL A 65 -10.30 6.25 7.17
C VAL A 65 -11.29 7.23 7.77
N GLN A 66 -11.46 7.23 9.10
CA GLN A 66 -12.35 8.17 9.79
C GLN A 66 -11.95 9.64 9.59
N ASN A 67 -10.66 9.91 9.36
CA ASN A 67 -10.15 11.26 9.18
C ASN A 67 -10.11 11.71 7.71
N LEU A 68 -10.38 10.82 6.75
CA LEU A 68 -10.38 11.17 5.33
C LEU A 68 -11.68 11.90 4.95
N THR A 69 -11.54 13.02 4.27
CA THR A 69 -12.66 13.77 3.67
C THR A 69 -12.84 13.42 2.19
N ASP A 70 -13.90 13.95 1.57
CA ASP A 70 -14.10 13.83 0.11
C ASP A 70 -13.04 14.61 -0.69
N GLU A 71 -12.29 15.53 -0.06
CA GLU A 71 -11.14 16.20 -0.69
C GLU A 71 -9.87 15.34 -0.67
N ASP A 72 -9.77 14.44 0.30
CA ASP A 72 -8.64 13.52 0.47
C ASP A 72 -8.79 12.29 -0.42
N TRP A 73 -9.99 11.73 -0.49
CA TRP A 73 -10.23 10.40 -1.05
C TRP A 73 -11.32 10.41 -2.13
N GLN A 74 -10.91 10.31 -3.39
CA GLN A 74 -11.78 10.37 -4.57
C GLN A 74 -12.93 9.37 -4.54
N PHE A 75 -12.71 8.17 -4.00
CA PHE A 75 -13.68 7.07 -4.01
C PHE A 75 -14.28 6.81 -2.63
N ARG A 76 -14.25 7.80 -1.73
CA ARG A 76 -14.74 7.68 -0.35
C ARG A 76 -16.16 7.15 -0.26
N GLU A 77 -17.09 7.70 -1.05
CA GLU A 77 -18.47 7.21 -1.11
C GLU A 77 -18.55 5.70 -1.44
N LYS A 78 -17.71 5.22 -2.37
CA LYS A 78 -17.69 3.81 -2.76
C LYS A 78 -16.98 2.93 -1.74
N GLY A 79 -16.01 3.46 -1.01
CA GLY A 79 -15.30 2.74 0.05
C GLY A 79 -16.10 2.66 1.35
N LEU A 80 -16.91 3.66 1.66
CA LEU A 80 -17.81 3.65 2.83
C LEU A 80 -19.18 3.01 2.53
N GLY A 81 -19.46 2.73 1.25
CA GLY A 81 -20.68 2.04 0.84
C GLY A 81 -20.68 0.55 1.22
N ARG A 82 -21.75 -0.15 0.82
CA ARG A 82 -22.02 -1.56 1.18
C ARG A 82 -20.86 -2.54 0.94
N LYS A 83 -20.02 -2.29 -0.06
CA LYS A 83 -18.88 -3.17 -0.40
C LYS A 83 -17.63 -2.90 0.46
N GLY A 84 -17.62 -1.85 1.28
CA GLY A 84 -16.47 -1.48 2.12
C GLY A 84 -15.22 -1.10 1.32
N TYR A 85 -14.12 -0.84 2.02
CA TYR A 85 -12.80 -0.57 1.46
C TYR A 85 -11.83 -1.75 1.60
N LEU A 86 -12.25 -2.85 2.23
CA LEU A 86 -11.51 -4.11 2.33
C LEU A 86 -12.22 -5.23 1.57
N GLU A 87 -11.46 -6.21 1.12
CA GLU A 87 -11.93 -7.49 0.62
C GLU A 87 -10.98 -8.61 1.04
N LEU A 88 -11.48 -9.85 1.06
CA LEU A 88 -10.62 -11.02 1.25
C LEU A 88 -9.99 -11.40 -0.08
N ASP A 89 -8.69 -11.72 -0.04
CA ASP A 89 -7.94 -12.29 -1.15
C ASP A 89 -6.96 -13.33 -0.59
N GLU A 90 -6.33 -14.12 -1.47
CA GLU A 90 -5.33 -15.09 -1.06
C GLU A 90 -3.94 -14.45 -0.98
N HIS A 91 -3.23 -14.68 0.13
CA HIS A 91 -1.82 -14.37 0.29
C HIS A 91 -1.13 -15.55 0.95
N ASP A 92 -0.07 -16.07 0.34
CA ASP A 92 0.68 -17.25 0.81
C ASP A 92 -0.22 -18.47 1.15
N GLY A 93 -1.24 -18.70 0.31
CA GLY A 93 -2.17 -19.82 0.46
C GLY A 93 -3.19 -19.65 1.60
N GLN A 94 -3.26 -18.48 2.21
CA GLN A 94 -4.22 -18.16 3.29
C GLN A 94 -5.11 -16.98 2.92
N PRO A 95 -6.38 -16.98 3.37
CA PRO A 95 -7.25 -15.83 3.20
C PRO A 95 -6.74 -14.66 4.06
N GLN A 96 -6.47 -13.53 3.42
CA GLN A 96 -6.02 -12.31 4.06
C GLN A 96 -6.83 -11.11 3.59
N TYR A 97 -7.00 -10.13 4.47
CA TYR A 97 -7.65 -8.89 4.09
C TYR A 97 -6.69 -8.05 3.26
N ARG A 98 -7.22 -7.46 2.20
CA ARG A 98 -6.53 -6.41 1.45
C ARG A 98 -7.45 -5.23 1.20
N THR A 99 -6.85 -4.08 0.92
CA THR A 99 -7.60 -2.95 0.38
C THR A 99 -8.23 -3.33 -0.96
N ARG A 100 -9.53 -3.09 -1.06
CA ARG A 100 -10.34 -3.48 -2.21
C ARG A 100 -9.91 -2.77 -3.46
N LYS A 101 -9.93 -3.46 -4.59
CA LYS A 101 -9.76 -2.81 -5.90
C LYS A 101 -11.06 -2.16 -6.39
N HIS A 102 -10.93 -0.95 -6.92
CA HIS A 102 -11.98 -0.24 -7.65
C HIS A 102 -11.40 0.30 -8.96
N LYS A 103 -11.99 -0.09 -10.09
CA LYS A 103 -11.47 0.20 -11.44
C LYS A 103 -9.99 -0.20 -11.54
N ASP A 104 -9.75 -1.49 -11.25
CA ASP A 104 -8.49 -2.21 -11.40
C ASP A 104 -7.29 -1.78 -10.53
N ALA A 105 -7.44 -0.80 -9.64
CA ALA A 105 -6.43 -0.47 -8.64
C ALA A 105 -7.07 -0.23 -7.26
N CYS A 106 -6.25 -0.09 -6.23
CA CYS A 106 -6.64 0.18 -4.85
C CYS A 106 -7.68 1.30 -4.76
N ILE A 107 -8.70 1.10 -3.92
CA ILE A 107 -9.77 2.08 -3.71
C ILE A 107 -9.27 3.40 -3.09
N PHE A 108 -8.14 3.38 -2.39
CA PHE A 108 -7.51 4.58 -1.81
C PHE A 108 -6.63 5.35 -2.79
N LEU A 109 -6.38 4.82 -4.00
CA LEU A 109 -5.59 5.51 -5.02
C LEU A 109 -6.45 6.57 -5.71
N ASN A 110 -6.13 7.85 -5.46
CA ASN A 110 -6.66 8.94 -6.27
C ASN A 110 -6.05 8.89 -7.67
N ARG A 111 -6.88 9.03 -8.69
CA ARG A 111 -6.46 9.01 -10.09
C ARG A 111 -5.97 10.38 -10.56
N PRO A 112 -5.17 10.44 -11.65
CA PRO A 112 -4.81 11.71 -12.28
C PRO A 112 -6.04 12.58 -12.55
N GLY A 113 -5.91 13.88 -12.28
CA GLY A 113 -6.99 14.87 -12.43
C GLY A 113 -7.88 15.08 -11.19
N PHE A 114 -7.73 14.28 -10.13
CA PHE A 114 -8.42 14.55 -8.87
C PHE A 114 -7.83 15.78 -8.14
N LYS A 115 -8.69 16.67 -7.62
CA LYS A 115 -8.29 17.92 -6.95
C LYS A 115 -7.37 17.68 -5.73
N GLY A 116 -7.55 16.57 -5.01
CA GLY A 116 -6.70 16.12 -3.90
C GLY A 116 -5.32 15.55 -4.31
N GLY A 117 -5.02 15.55 -5.61
CA GLY A 117 -3.78 15.03 -6.20
C GLY A 117 -3.77 13.49 -6.34
N PRO A 118 -2.99 12.95 -7.29
CA PRO A 118 -2.81 11.51 -7.46
C PRO A 118 -1.89 10.94 -6.37
N ALA A 119 -2.36 9.94 -5.63
CA ALA A 119 -1.60 9.12 -4.67
C ALA A 119 -2.56 8.17 -3.95
N ALA A 120 -2.02 7.07 -3.40
CA ALA A 120 -2.74 6.34 -2.35
C ALA A 120 -2.78 7.19 -1.08
N ARG A 121 -3.98 7.58 -0.64
CA ARG A 121 -4.15 8.43 0.54
C ARG A 121 -4.88 7.69 1.63
N CYS A 122 -4.11 7.19 2.61
CA CYS A 122 -4.62 6.67 3.87
C CYS A 122 -4.39 7.65 5.03
N THR A 123 -3.95 8.88 4.78
CA THR A 123 -3.76 9.90 5.80
C THR A 123 -4.20 11.29 5.30
N PRO A 124 -4.80 12.13 6.17
CA PRO A 124 -5.22 13.49 5.79
C PRO A 124 -4.04 14.34 5.30
N ARG A 125 -4.32 15.35 4.47
CA ARG A 125 -3.35 16.43 4.25
C ARG A 125 -3.14 17.19 5.56
N ARG A 126 -1.88 17.32 6.00
CA ARG A 126 -1.51 18.33 7.00
C ARG A 126 -1.64 19.72 6.40
#